data_AF-A0A932B726-F1
#
_entry.id   AF-A0A932B726-F1
#
_cell.length_a   1.000
_cell.length_b   1.000
_cell.length_c   1.000
_cell.angle_alpha   90.00
_cell.angle_beta   90.00
_cell.angle_gamma   90.00
#
_symmetry.space_group_name_H-M   'P 1'
#
loop_
_entity.id
_entity.type
_entity.pdbx_description
1 polymer ?
#
loop_
_entity_poly.entity_id
_entity_poly.type
_entity_poly.pdbx_seq_one_letter_code
_entity_poly.pdbx_strand_id
1 'polypeptide(L)'
;MSKSVKSATKPIGHRVAARWRPLALAASTAVLSLAGWTHAQAESLVDLYQAAKGYDAAYLSAKAQADSVQYQVEQAYALLRPSLGLKASATRSHFERSVDTASIPPAYAALYPSTTNSTNKTAGLAAKMPLLNRSDAAKVDQAEQSLEAAKADLTIAENDLAARLTQAYFDVLAAQDVLTTTQANKKALAEQLASAKRNFEVGNATITDTREAQARFDLASAQEIAATNDLQVKRIALDQLVGRKDVTPSPLLTPANLDALAPGQMDDWVAQTSSSPVVRKAEVGLKVAKLEIDKAKAGNWPTLDAVANLSRSKIDSSSVQATTTSGTTASVGVELNMPLYAGGAIQNDTFISTGLGITFGRGDSGAYTGASGRRPPPPRKP
;
A
#
# COMPACT_ATOMS: atom_id res chain seq x y z
N MET A 1 -63.56 32.53 -24.30
CA MET A 1 -64.42 32.71 -23.11
C MET A 1 -65.28 31.46 -22.92
N SER A 2 -65.22 30.87 -21.72
CA SER A 2 -66.27 30.11 -21.03
C SER A 2 -66.61 28.65 -21.41
N LYS A 3 -66.39 27.78 -20.40
CA LYS A 3 -67.06 26.50 -20.00
C LYS A 3 -66.74 25.25 -20.84
N SER A 4 -65.97 24.28 -20.32
CA SER A 4 -66.24 23.29 -19.24
C SER A 4 -67.31 22.27 -19.60
N VAL A 5 -66.94 20.99 -19.72
CA VAL A 5 -67.40 19.85 -18.87
C VAL A 5 -66.80 18.52 -19.37
N LYS A 6 -66.35 17.70 -18.41
CA LYS A 6 -65.79 16.34 -18.50
C LYS A 6 -66.87 15.27 -18.70
N SER A 7 -66.56 14.21 -19.44
CA SER A 7 -67.13 12.84 -19.41
C SER A 7 -66.43 12.05 -20.55
N ALA A 8 -66.06 10.77 -20.54
CA ALA A 8 -66.22 9.62 -19.66
C ALA A 8 -65.15 8.57 -20.02
N THR A 9 -64.64 7.78 -19.06
CA THR A 9 -64.09 6.45 -19.36
C THR A 9 -64.13 5.54 -18.12
N LYS A 10 -64.85 4.41 -18.24
CA LYS A 10 -64.70 3.14 -17.49
C LYS A 10 -65.47 2.06 -18.29
N PRO A 11 -65.11 0.76 -18.27
CA PRO A 11 -65.10 -0.09 -17.06
C PRO A 11 -63.90 -1.09 -16.97
N ILE A 12 -63.43 -1.43 -15.76
CA ILE A 12 -63.61 -2.69 -14.98
C ILE A 12 -62.72 -3.87 -15.43
N GLY A 13 -61.84 -4.31 -14.53
CA GLY A 13 -61.03 -5.53 -14.63
C GLY A 13 -60.37 -5.89 -13.30
N HIS A 14 -61.14 -6.57 -12.45
CA HIS A 14 -60.85 -7.42 -11.27
C HIS A 14 -59.54 -7.32 -10.46
N ARG A 15 -59.75 -7.14 -9.15
CA ARG A 15 -58.80 -7.27 -8.03
C ARG A 15 -58.56 -8.75 -7.72
N VAL A 16 -57.31 -9.15 -7.50
CA VAL A 16 -56.95 -10.36 -6.73
C VAL A 16 -55.93 -9.97 -5.66
N ALA A 17 -56.14 -10.52 -4.47
CA ALA A 17 -55.51 -10.20 -3.21
C ALA A 17 -54.09 -10.76 -3.09
N ALA A 18 -53.23 -10.05 -2.35
CA ALA A 18 -52.07 -10.64 -1.67
C ALA A 18 -51.87 -9.94 -0.32
N ARG A 19 -52.39 -10.58 0.74
CA ARG A 19 -52.05 -10.30 2.14
C ARG A 19 -50.68 -10.89 2.42
N TRP A 20 -49.70 -10.08 2.80
CA TRP A 20 -48.50 -10.55 3.49
C TRP A 20 -48.46 -9.87 4.86
N ARG A 21 -48.45 -10.70 5.91
CA ARG A 21 -48.63 -10.33 7.32
C ARG A 21 -47.34 -9.71 7.88
N PRO A 22 -47.42 -8.78 8.85
CA PRO A 22 -46.28 -8.39 9.66
C PRO A 22 -46.06 -9.44 10.76
N LEU A 23 -44.81 -9.86 10.97
CA LEU A 23 -44.45 -10.77 12.05
C LEU A 23 -43.42 -10.07 12.94
N ALA A 24 -43.94 -9.46 14.00
CA ALA A 24 -43.19 -9.14 15.21
C ALA A 24 -43.48 -10.26 16.22
N LEU A 25 -42.43 -10.87 16.79
CA LEU A 25 -42.15 -10.90 18.23
C LEU A 25 -41.02 -11.88 18.55
N ALA A 26 -40.01 -11.34 19.22
CA ALA A 26 -39.34 -11.87 20.40
C ALA A 26 -39.16 -13.39 20.57
N ALA A 27 -37.90 -13.83 20.55
CA ALA A 27 -37.43 -14.90 21.41
C ALA A 27 -35.94 -14.72 21.75
N SER A 28 -35.69 -14.41 23.02
CA SER A 28 -34.59 -14.95 23.84
C SER A 28 -33.16 -14.47 23.59
N THR A 29 -32.82 -13.42 24.32
CA THR A 29 -31.60 -13.34 25.13
C THR A 29 -31.25 -14.65 25.85
N ALA A 30 -29.94 -14.89 26.02
CA ALA A 30 -29.28 -15.87 26.89
C ALA A 30 -28.84 -17.22 26.29
N VAL A 31 -27.70 -17.19 25.59
CA VAL A 31 -26.57 -18.11 25.80
C VAL A 31 -25.34 -17.20 25.93
N LEU A 32 -25.14 -16.55 27.08
CA LEU A 32 -24.23 -16.98 28.15
C LEU A 32 -23.04 -17.85 27.69
N SER A 33 -21.85 -17.27 27.88
CA SER A 33 -20.55 -17.93 28.08
C SER A 33 -19.95 -18.75 26.94
N LEU A 34 -19.47 -18.06 25.91
CA LEU A 34 -18.11 -18.29 25.39
C LEU A 34 -17.21 -17.13 25.85
N ALA A 35 -17.27 -16.82 27.15
CA ALA A 35 -16.09 -16.30 27.81
C ALA A 35 -15.15 -17.50 27.84
N GLY A 36 -14.31 -17.60 26.80
CA GLY A 36 -13.19 -18.52 26.84
C GLY A 36 -12.52 -18.32 28.19
N TRP A 37 -12.32 -19.40 28.91
CA TRP A 37 -11.32 -19.43 29.96
C TRP A 37 -9.99 -19.06 29.29
N THR A 38 -9.69 -17.77 29.22
CA THR A 38 -8.31 -17.30 29.24
C THR A 38 -7.83 -17.75 30.60
N HIS A 39 -7.35 -18.99 30.64
CA HIS A 39 -6.43 -19.40 31.65
C HIS A 39 -5.42 -18.27 31.70
N ALA A 40 -5.29 -17.62 32.86
CA ALA A 40 -4.24 -16.66 33.15
C ALA A 40 -2.89 -17.40 33.21
N GLN A 41 -2.57 -18.07 32.11
CA GLN A 41 -1.31 -18.74 31.86
C GLN A 41 -0.46 -17.63 31.31
N ALA A 42 0.66 -17.44 31.98
CA ALA A 42 1.59 -16.43 31.58
C ALA A 42 1.99 -16.69 30.12
N GLU A 43 1.76 -15.70 29.25
CA GLU A 43 1.81 -15.91 27.81
C GLU A 43 3.27 -16.07 27.37
N SER A 44 3.52 -17.05 26.50
CA SER A 44 4.85 -17.28 25.96
C SER A 44 5.21 -16.21 24.93
N LEU A 45 6.50 -15.94 24.75
CA LEU A 45 6.98 -14.99 23.74
C LEU A 45 6.46 -15.34 22.33
N VAL A 46 6.35 -16.63 22.02
CA VAL A 46 5.86 -17.12 20.73
C VAL A 46 4.38 -16.81 20.55
N ASP A 47 3.56 -17.00 21.59
CA ASP A 47 2.13 -16.69 21.53
C ASP A 47 1.89 -15.18 21.37
N LEU A 48 2.67 -14.38 22.10
CA LEU A 48 2.63 -12.91 21.99
C LEU A 48 3.09 -12.44 20.61
N TYR A 49 4.06 -13.11 19.99
CA TYR A 49 4.51 -12.80 18.64
C TYR A 49 3.43 -13.06 17.59
N GLN A 50 2.73 -14.20 17.70
CA GLN A 50 1.62 -14.50 16.80
C GLN A 50 0.46 -13.52 16.99
N ALA A 51 0.18 -13.12 18.23
CA ALA A 51 -0.80 -12.10 18.52
C ALA A 51 -0.40 -10.72 17.94
N ALA A 52 0.85 -10.31 18.14
CA ALA A 52 1.38 -9.03 17.64
C ALA A 52 1.37 -8.96 16.11
N LYS A 53 1.63 -10.07 15.40
CA LYS A 53 1.46 -10.13 13.93
C LYS A 53 0.05 -9.78 13.46
N GLY A 54 -0.96 -9.96 14.29
CA GLY A 54 -2.36 -9.61 13.98
C GLY A 54 -2.71 -8.14 14.25
N TYR A 55 -1.86 -7.37 14.93
CA TYR A 55 -2.18 -6.04 15.43
C TYR A 55 -1.16 -4.95 15.08
N ASP A 56 0.14 -5.29 15.03
CA ASP A 56 1.20 -4.30 14.79
C ASP A 56 1.02 -3.60 13.44
N ALA A 57 0.82 -2.29 13.48
CA ALA A 57 0.54 -1.49 12.30
C ALA A 57 1.71 -1.47 11.31
N ALA A 58 2.95 -1.49 11.80
CA ALA A 58 4.14 -1.49 10.95
C ALA A 58 4.24 -2.79 10.14
N TYR A 59 4.08 -3.95 10.80
CA TYR A 59 4.04 -5.25 10.13
C TYR A 59 2.85 -5.37 9.16
N LEU A 60 1.63 -4.97 9.58
CA LEU A 60 0.45 -5.05 8.72
C LEU A 60 0.56 -4.15 7.49
N SER A 61 1.16 -2.96 7.62
CA SER A 61 1.46 -2.07 6.51
C SER A 61 2.43 -2.70 5.52
N ALA A 62 3.54 -3.26 6.02
CA ALA A 62 4.53 -3.95 5.19
C ALA A 62 3.93 -5.16 4.46
N LYS A 63 3.07 -5.94 5.14
CA LYS A 63 2.34 -7.06 4.55
C LYS A 63 1.39 -6.60 3.45
N ALA A 64 0.57 -5.59 3.71
CA ALA A 64 -0.35 -5.04 2.71
C ALA A 64 0.40 -4.48 1.49
N GLN A 65 1.58 -3.89 1.70
CA GLN A 65 2.44 -3.43 0.62
C GLN A 65 2.97 -4.60 -0.22
N ALA A 66 3.43 -5.69 0.41
CA ALA A 66 3.88 -6.88 -0.30
C ALA A 66 2.74 -7.52 -1.12
N ASP A 67 1.55 -7.63 -0.53
CA ASP A 67 0.34 -8.14 -1.21
C ASP A 67 -0.04 -7.22 -2.39
N SER A 68 0.05 -5.89 -2.23
CA SER A 68 -0.21 -4.94 -3.31
C SER A 68 0.76 -5.10 -4.48
N VAL A 69 2.04 -5.28 -4.20
CA VAL A 69 3.07 -5.47 -5.24
C VAL A 69 2.84 -6.78 -6.00
N GLN A 70 2.34 -7.83 -5.36
CA GLN A 70 1.96 -9.06 -6.07
C GLN A 70 0.93 -8.79 -7.18
N TYR A 71 -0.09 -7.97 -6.91
CA TYR A 71 -1.05 -7.56 -7.95
C TYR A 71 -0.44 -6.68 -9.04
N GLN A 72 0.59 -5.88 -8.72
CA GLN A 72 1.33 -5.13 -9.72
C GLN A 72 2.11 -6.05 -10.67
N VAL A 73 2.64 -7.18 -10.17
CA VAL A 73 3.26 -8.21 -11.03
C VAL A 73 2.22 -8.80 -11.98
N GLU A 74 1.04 -9.16 -11.48
CA GLU A 74 -0.04 -9.67 -12.33
C GLU A 74 -0.49 -8.65 -13.38
N GLN A 75 -0.54 -7.36 -13.02
CA GLN A 75 -0.83 -6.27 -13.94
C GLN A 75 0.26 -6.13 -15.01
N ALA A 76 1.54 -6.28 -14.65
CA ALA A 76 2.63 -6.28 -15.62
C ALA A 76 2.51 -7.47 -16.58
N TYR A 77 2.18 -8.66 -16.08
CA TYR A 77 1.90 -9.82 -16.92
C TYR A 77 0.71 -9.63 -17.86
N ALA A 78 -0.29 -8.84 -17.47
CA ALA A 78 -1.42 -8.51 -18.33
C ALA A 78 -1.01 -7.70 -19.57
N LEU A 79 0.12 -6.99 -19.53
CA LEU A 79 0.66 -6.30 -20.72
C LEU A 79 1.05 -7.29 -21.82
N LEU A 80 1.45 -8.51 -21.47
CA LEU A 80 1.81 -9.56 -22.44
C LEU A 80 0.61 -10.39 -22.91
N ARG A 81 -0.61 -10.06 -22.46
CA ARG A 81 -1.84 -10.78 -22.80
C ARG A 81 -2.64 -10.06 -23.88
N PRO A 82 -3.51 -10.77 -24.62
CA PRO A 82 -4.47 -10.13 -25.50
C PRO A 82 -5.37 -9.17 -24.74
N SER A 83 -5.56 -7.98 -25.28
CA SER A 83 -6.56 -7.01 -24.83
C SER A 83 -7.72 -6.98 -25.82
N LEU A 84 -8.96 -6.82 -25.34
CA LEU A 84 -10.17 -6.66 -26.13
C LEU A 84 -10.92 -5.41 -25.66
N GLY A 85 -11.19 -4.49 -26.57
CA GLY A 85 -11.89 -3.23 -26.28
C GLY A 85 -13.10 -3.04 -27.18
N LEU A 86 -14.20 -2.57 -26.59
CA LEU A 86 -15.35 -2.06 -27.32
C LEU A 86 -15.20 -0.55 -27.52
N LYS A 87 -15.28 -0.08 -28.77
CA LYS A 87 -15.29 1.34 -29.13
C LYS A 87 -16.61 1.68 -29.80
N ALA A 88 -17.31 2.67 -29.28
CA ALA A 88 -18.49 3.24 -29.91
C ALA A 88 -18.33 4.76 -29.99
N SER A 89 -18.60 5.34 -31.16
CA SER A 89 -18.52 6.77 -31.41
C SER A 89 -19.65 7.24 -32.30
N ALA A 90 -20.12 8.47 -32.07
CA ALA A 90 -21.05 9.16 -32.95
C ALA A 90 -20.50 10.55 -33.22
N THR A 91 -20.17 10.82 -34.47
CA THR A 91 -19.57 12.08 -34.91
C THR A 91 -20.50 12.74 -35.91
N ARG A 92 -20.95 13.96 -35.60
CA ARG A 92 -21.67 14.81 -36.56
C ARG A 92 -20.68 15.78 -37.18
N SER A 93 -20.64 15.81 -38.50
CA SER A 93 -19.79 16.68 -39.30
C SER A 93 -20.66 17.59 -40.15
N HIS A 94 -20.25 18.86 -40.21
CA HIS A 94 -20.83 19.89 -41.06
C HIS A 94 -19.74 20.29 -42.05
N PHE A 95 -19.99 20.07 -43.33
CA PHE A 95 -19.04 20.39 -44.38
C PHE A 95 -19.66 21.46 -45.29
N GLU A 96 -18.99 22.60 -45.40
CA GLU A 96 -19.34 23.66 -46.34
C GLU A 96 -18.34 23.64 -47.50
N ARG A 97 -18.86 23.70 -48.71
CA ARG A 97 -18.09 23.80 -49.94
C ARG A 97 -18.49 25.07 -50.66
N SER A 98 -17.58 26.03 -50.72
CA SER A 98 -17.74 27.20 -51.60
C SER A 98 -17.52 26.74 -53.04
N VAL A 99 -18.60 26.77 -53.83
CA VAL A 99 -18.55 26.51 -55.28
C VAL A 99 -18.88 27.83 -55.95
N ASP A 100 -18.03 28.29 -56.87
CA ASP A 100 -18.35 29.43 -57.72
C ASP A 100 -19.43 29.02 -58.73
N THR A 101 -20.68 29.31 -58.40
CA THR A 101 -21.85 28.95 -59.21
C THR A 101 -22.02 29.88 -60.42
N ALA A 102 -21.20 30.93 -60.58
CA ALA A 102 -21.32 31.88 -61.70
C ALA A 102 -21.05 31.22 -63.07
N SER A 103 -20.33 30.09 -63.08
CA SER A 103 -20.01 29.31 -64.28
C SER A 103 -20.89 28.07 -64.49
N ILE A 104 -21.83 27.79 -63.58
CA ILE A 104 -22.70 26.61 -63.62
C ILE A 104 -24.11 27.02 -64.08
N PRO A 105 -24.69 26.41 -65.13
CA PRO A 105 -26.06 26.72 -65.54
C PRO A 105 -27.06 26.44 -64.39
N PRO A 106 -28.10 27.29 -64.18
CA PRO A 106 -29.01 27.20 -63.03
C PRO A 106 -29.68 25.83 -62.86
N ALA A 107 -29.91 25.12 -63.98
CA ALA A 107 -30.49 23.78 -63.99
C ALA A 107 -29.63 22.72 -63.27
N TYR A 108 -28.32 22.94 -63.15
CA TYR A 108 -27.39 22.00 -62.51
C TYR A 108 -26.88 22.47 -61.14
N ALA A 109 -27.18 23.70 -60.71
CA ALA A 109 -26.76 24.24 -59.41
C ALA A 109 -27.22 23.38 -58.23
N ALA A 110 -28.40 22.75 -58.35
CA ALA A 110 -28.94 21.83 -57.36
C ALA A 110 -28.16 20.51 -57.23
N LEU A 111 -27.24 20.16 -58.13
CA LEU A 111 -26.37 18.97 -58.01
C LEU A 111 -25.08 19.26 -57.21
N TYR A 112 -24.82 20.53 -56.89
CA TYR A 112 -23.62 20.98 -56.19
C TYR A 112 -24.00 21.70 -54.89
N PRO A 113 -24.45 20.97 -53.84
CA PRO A 113 -24.85 21.60 -52.59
C PRO A 113 -23.65 22.28 -51.92
N SER A 114 -23.86 23.52 -51.47
CA SER A 114 -22.88 24.31 -50.71
C SER A 114 -22.65 23.75 -49.29
N THR A 115 -23.60 22.96 -48.77
CA THR A 115 -23.52 22.41 -47.41
C THR A 115 -23.91 20.94 -47.39
N THR A 116 -23.15 20.13 -46.66
CA THR A 116 -23.45 18.71 -46.41
C THR A 116 -23.31 18.44 -44.92
N ASN A 117 -24.35 17.91 -44.28
CA ASN A 117 -24.24 17.36 -42.94
C ASN A 117 -24.07 15.85 -43.04
N SER A 118 -23.17 15.28 -42.24
CA SER A 118 -23.03 13.84 -42.13
C SER A 118 -22.93 13.41 -40.67
N THR A 119 -23.74 12.43 -40.28
CA THR A 119 -23.66 11.78 -38.97
C THR A 119 -23.09 10.39 -39.16
N ASN A 120 -21.88 10.18 -38.64
CA ASN A 120 -21.22 8.88 -38.61
C ASN A 120 -21.40 8.24 -37.23
N LYS A 121 -22.00 7.06 -37.17
CA LYS A 121 -22.13 6.23 -35.96
C LYS A 121 -21.31 4.97 -36.17
N THR A 122 -20.28 4.78 -35.36
CA THR A 122 -19.40 3.60 -35.44
C THR A 122 -19.46 2.84 -34.12
N ALA A 123 -19.58 1.52 -34.18
CA ALA A 123 -19.41 0.63 -33.03
C ALA A 123 -18.57 -0.57 -33.45
N GLY A 124 -17.59 -0.97 -32.64
CA GLY A 124 -16.71 -2.06 -32.98
C GLY A 124 -15.90 -2.61 -31.82
N LEU A 125 -15.43 -3.84 -31.99
CA LEU A 125 -14.51 -4.53 -31.10
C LEU A 125 -13.11 -4.47 -31.72
N ALA A 126 -12.12 -4.10 -30.92
CA ALA A 126 -10.71 -4.11 -31.30
C ALA A 126 -9.95 -5.00 -30.31
N ALA A 127 -9.22 -5.99 -30.82
CA ALA A 127 -8.32 -6.82 -30.05
C ALA A 127 -6.87 -6.54 -30.44
N LYS A 128 -5.98 -6.52 -29.46
CA LYS A 128 -4.53 -6.35 -29.64
C LYS A 128 -3.77 -7.34 -28.76
N MET A 129 -2.84 -8.08 -29.33
CA MET A 129 -1.93 -8.97 -28.59
C MET A 129 -0.48 -8.67 -28.99
N PRO A 130 0.38 -8.27 -28.05
CA PRO A 130 1.81 -8.12 -28.35
C PRO A 130 2.43 -9.50 -28.56
N LEU A 131 3.11 -9.66 -29.70
CA LEU A 131 3.88 -10.87 -30.03
C LEU A 131 5.35 -10.70 -29.62
N LEU A 132 5.90 -9.51 -29.88
CA LEU A 132 7.27 -9.15 -29.51
C LEU A 132 7.29 -7.71 -29.01
N ASN A 133 7.44 -7.53 -27.70
CA ASN A 133 7.72 -6.22 -27.12
C ASN A 133 8.74 -6.35 -25.98
N ARG A 134 10.00 -5.97 -26.26
CA ARG A 134 11.09 -6.01 -25.28
C ARG A 134 10.87 -5.05 -24.11
N SER A 135 10.17 -3.94 -24.33
CA SER A 135 9.86 -2.97 -23.27
C SER A 135 8.86 -3.55 -22.26
N ASP A 136 7.82 -4.24 -22.74
CA ASP A 136 6.85 -4.87 -21.84
C ASP A 136 7.41 -6.09 -21.11
N ALA A 137 8.28 -6.88 -21.77
CA ALA A 137 9.03 -7.94 -21.09
C ALA A 137 9.91 -7.40 -19.95
N ALA A 138 10.65 -6.31 -20.19
CA ALA A 138 11.47 -5.68 -19.15
C ALA A 138 10.65 -5.10 -17.99
N LYS A 139 9.41 -4.64 -18.25
CA LYS A 139 8.48 -4.22 -17.17
C LYS A 139 8.01 -5.40 -16.33
N VAL A 140 7.79 -6.57 -16.93
CA VAL A 140 7.46 -7.80 -16.18
C VAL A 140 8.63 -8.19 -15.29
N ASP A 141 9.84 -8.29 -15.86
CA ASP A 141 11.05 -8.61 -15.09
C ASP A 141 11.26 -7.62 -13.93
N GLN A 142 11.02 -6.33 -14.18
CA GLN A 142 11.11 -5.28 -13.16
C GLN A 142 10.08 -5.48 -12.05
N ALA A 143 8.83 -5.82 -12.39
CA ALA A 143 7.79 -6.07 -11.41
C ALA A 143 8.10 -7.32 -10.56
N GLU A 144 8.68 -8.36 -11.15
CA GLU A 144 9.13 -9.53 -10.38
C GLU A 144 10.24 -9.18 -9.39
N GLN A 145 11.21 -8.35 -9.81
CA GLN A 145 12.22 -7.86 -8.89
C GLN A 145 11.61 -6.96 -7.80
N SER A 146 10.63 -6.11 -8.11
CA SER A 146 9.97 -5.30 -7.08
C SER A 146 9.22 -6.14 -6.06
N LEU A 147 8.63 -7.28 -6.47
CA LEU A 147 8.05 -8.25 -5.54
C LEU A 147 9.09 -8.86 -4.61
N GLU A 148 10.28 -9.21 -5.13
CA GLU A 148 11.37 -9.71 -4.28
C GLU A 148 11.84 -8.66 -3.27
N ALA A 149 11.91 -7.39 -3.67
CA ALA A 149 12.20 -6.29 -2.75
C ALA A 149 11.12 -6.14 -1.67
N ALA A 150 9.84 -6.22 -2.05
CA ALA A 150 8.73 -6.13 -1.12
C ALA A 150 8.68 -7.31 -0.12
N LYS A 151 9.05 -8.51 -0.56
CA LYS A 151 9.24 -9.67 0.34
C LYS A 151 10.38 -9.46 1.32
N ALA A 152 11.52 -8.93 0.87
CA ALA A 152 12.63 -8.59 1.75
C ALA A 152 12.20 -7.53 2.79
N ASP A 153 11.44 -6.52 2.39
CA ASP A 153 10.88 -5.51 3.29
C ASP A 153 9.91 -6.11 4.32
N LEU A 154 9.07 -7.07 3.92
CA LEU A 154 8.24 -7.82 4.85
C LEU A 154 9.07 -8.57 5.89
N THR A 155 10.13 -9.27 5.47
CA THR A 155 11.03 -9.96 6.42
C THR A 155 11.77 -8.99 7.35
N ILE A 156 12.16 -7.80 6.87
CA ILE A 156 12.72 -6.75 7.72
C ILE A 156 11.71 -6.33 8.79
N ALA A 157 10.45 -6.08 8.40
CA ALA A 157 9.39 -5.72 9.34
C ALA A 157 9.08 -6.84 10.34
N GLU A 158 9.14 -8.12 9.91
CA GLU A 158 9.00 -9.28 10.80
C GLU A 158 10.10 -9.35 11.86
N ASN A 159 11.35 -9.11 11.47
CA ASN A 159 12.50 -9.10 12.37
C ASN A 159 12.45 -7.92 13.34
N ASP A 160 12.06 -6.74 12.86
CA ASP A 160 11.87 -5.55 13.70
C ASP A 160 10.76 -5.77 14.74
N LEU A 161 9.61 -6.33 14.33
CA LEU A 161 8.54 -6.71 15.25
C LEU A 161 9.03 -7.70 16.31
N ALA A 162 9.76 -8.73 15.90
CA ALA A 162 10.32 -9.72 16.82
C ALA A 162 11.29 -9.08 17.83
N ALA A 163 12.16 -8.18 17.38
CA ALA A 163 13.11 -7.47 18.25
C ALA A 163 12.39 -6.54 19.24
N ARG A 164 11.46 -5.70 18.76
CA ARG A 164 10.65 -4.80 19.60
C ARG A 164 9.86 -5.57 20.64
N LEU A 165 9.24 -6.69 20.25
CA LEU A 165 8.44 -7.51 21.16
C LEU A 165 9.31 -8.19 22.22
N THR A 166 10.44 -8.75 21.81
CA THR A 166 11.38 -9.39 22.72
C THR A 166 11.92 -8.40 23.74
N GLN A 167 12.27 -7.19 23.31
CA GLN A 167 12.71 -6.12 24.21
C GLN A 167 11.60 -5.70 25.18
N ALA A 168 10.38 -5.44 24.69
CA ALA A 168 9.25 -5.08 25.57
C ALA A 168 8.91 -6.19 26.58
N TYR A 169 9.00 -7.46 26.16
CA TYR A 169 8.79 -8.62 27.01
C TYR A 169 9.80 -8.68 28.16
N PHE A 170 11.09 -8.55 27.84
CA PHE A 170 12.15 -8.56 28.86
C PHE A 170 12.18 -7.30 29.72
N ASP A 171 11.81 -6.14 29.19
CA ASP A 171 11.65 -4.91 29.97
C ASP A 171 10.59 -5.08 31.07
N VAL A 172 9.47 -5.75 30.77
CA VAL A 172 8.42 -6.03 31.75
C VAL A 172 8.91 -6.99 32.83
N LEU A 173 9.64 -8.05 32.45
CA LEU A 173 10.22 -8.99 33.42
C LEU A 173 11.25 -8.31 34.32
N ALA A 174 12.15 -7.52 33.74
CA ALA A 174 13.14 -6.76 34.49
C ALA A 174 12.49 -5.76 35.47
N ALA A 175 11.43 -5.06 35.05
CA ALA A 175 10.69 -4.15 35.92
C ALA A 175 9.98 -4.89 37.08
N GLN A 176 9.52 -6.12 36.86
CA GLN A 176 8.95 -6.96 37.94
C GLN A 176 10.02 -7.35 38.97
N ASP A 177 11.23 -7.69 38.53
CA ASP A 177 12.35 -8.02 39.42
C ASP A 177 12.81 -6.80 40.22
N VAL A 178 12.86 -5.62 39.60
CA VAL A 178 13.15 -4.35 40.27
C VAL A 178 12.10 -4.03 41.33
N LEU A 179 10.82 -4.18 41.02
CA LEU A 179 9.73 -3.98 41.98
C LEU A 179 9.85 -4.95 43.17
N THR A 180 10.07 -6.23 42.90
CA THR A 180 10.23 -7.27 43.92
C THR A 180 11.42 -6.97 44.84
N THR A 181 12.54 -6.55 44.26
CA THR A 181 13.76 -6.15 45.01
C THR A 181 13.51 -4.90 45.85
N THR A 182 12.80 -3.92 45.31
CA THR A 182 12.47 -2.66 46.01
C THR A 182 11.52 -2.91 47.18
N GLN A 183 10.54 -3.80 47.00
CA GLN A 183 9.63 -4.23 48.08
C GLN A 183 10.36 -4.98 49.20
N ALA A 184 11.30 -5.86 48.84
CA ALA A 184 12.15 -6.55 49.82
C ALA A 184 13.03 -5.55 50.59
N ASN A 185 13.63 -4.57 49.92
CA ASN A 185 14.42 -3.52 50.54
C ASN A 185 13.57 -2.64 51.48
N LYS A 186 12.38 -2.22 51.05
CA LYS A 186 11.44 -1.47 51.89
C LYS A 186 11.06 -2.25 53.15
N LYS A 187 10.82 -3.56 53.03
CA LYS A 187 10.54 -4.44 54.18
C LYS A 187 11.71 -4.47 55.17
N ALA A 188 12.94 -4.63 54.68
CA ALA A 188 14.13 -4.60 55.53
C ALA A 188 14.31 -3.24 56.24
N LEU A 189 14.07 -2.13 55.55
CA LEU A 189 14.11 -0.79 56.14
C LEU A 189 12.99 -0.54 57.15
N ALA A 190 11.81 -1.15 56.96
CA ALA A 190 10.73 -1.12 57.94
C ALA A 190 11.13 -1.81 59.26
N GLU A 191 11.81 -2.96 59.17
CA GLU A 191 12.34 -3.67 60.32
C GLU A 191 13.44 -2.86 61.04
N GLN A 192 14.32 -2.20 60.29
CA GLN A 192 15.34 -1.29 60.86
C GLN A 192 14.70 -0.09 61.58
N LEU A 193 13.68 0.53 60.98
CA LEU A 193 12.91 1.60 61.61
C LEU A 193 12.24 1.13 62.91
N ALA A 194 11.63 -0.05 62.91
CA ALA A 194 11.03 -0.64 64.10
C ALA A 194 12.06 -0.95 65.19
N SER A 195 13.27 -1.38 64.81
CA SER A 195 14.38 -1.56 65.75
C SER A 195 14.87 -0.24 66.34
N ALA A 196 15.04 0.79 65.50
CA ALA A 196 15.48 2.12 65.95
C ALA A 196 14.48 2.76 66.92
N LYS A 197 13.18 2.65 66.64
CA LYS A 197 12.11 3.13 67.53
C LYS A 197 12.16 2.45 68.90
N ARG A 198 12.27 1.11 68.93
CA ARG A 198 12.40 0.35 70.19
C ARG A 198 13.65 0.75 70.98
N ASN A 199 14.79 0.93 70.32
CA ASN A 199 16.04 1.32 70.97
C ASN A 199 15.96 2.75 71.54
N PHE A 200 15.25 3.66 70.88
CA PHE A 200 14.98 5.01 71.40
C PHE A 200 14.05 4.99 72.62
N GLU A 201 12.99 4.17 72.60
CA GLU A 201 12.05 4.01 73.73
C GLU A 201 12.73 3.51 75.01
N VAL A 202 13.75 2.66 74.87
CA VAL A 202 14.57 2.17 76.01
C VAL A 202 15.78 3.07 76.32
N GLY A 203 15.95 4.19 75.62
CA GLY A 203 17.02 5.17 75.86
C GLY A 203 18.41 4.81 75.30
N ASN A 204 18.52 3.77 74.47
CA ASN A 204 19.77 3.28 73.89
C ASN A 204 20.09 3.85 72.49
N ALA A 205 19.24 4.70 71.92
CA ALA A 205 19.46 5.37 70.63
C ALA A 205 19.01 6.83 70.70
N THR A 206 19.51 7.65 69.78
CA THR A 206 19.15 9.08 69.72
C THR A 206 17.89 9.31 68.87
N ILE A 207 17.21 10.44 69.09
CA ILE A 207 16.08 10.83 68.23
C ILE A 207 16.52 11.01 66.77
N THR A 208 17.77 11.42 66.54
CA THR A 208 18.36 11.54 65.21
C THR A 208 18.40 10.20 64.48
N ASP A 209 18.79 9.11 65.15
CA ASP A 209 18.85 7.77 64.57
C ASP A 209 17.46 7.30 64.10
N THR A 210 16.41 7.59 64.87
CA THR A 210 15.03 7.26 64.46
C THR A 210 14.55 8.08 63.27
N ARG A 211 14.95 9.35 63.18
CA ARG A 211 14.61 10.24 62.07
C ARG A 211 15.34 9.86 60.79
N GLU A 212 16.60 9.44 60.90
CA GLU A 212 17.38 8.93 59.77
C GLU A 212 16.77 7.61 59.25
N ALA A 213 16.42 6.67 60.13
CA ALA A 213 15.74 5.44 59.74
C ALA A 213 14.38 5.71 59.08
N GLN A 214 13.62 6.69 59.58
CA GLN A 214 12.34 7.11 58.98
C GLN A 214 12.56 7.68 57.57
N ALA A 215 13.54 8.57 57.40
CA ALA A 215 13.86 9.16 56.09
C ALA A 215 14.26 8.08 55.06
N ARG A 216 15.03 7.06 55.47
CA ARG A 216 15.38 5.91 54.61
C ARG A 216 14.17 5.08 54.22
N PHE A 217 13.24 4.82 55.15
CA PHE A 217 12.00 4.12 54.87
C PHE A 217 11.07 4.92 53.94
N ASP A 218 10.97 6.24 54.13
CA ASP A 218 10.17 7.12 53.29
C ASP A 218 10.75 7.17 51.86
N LEU A 219 12.08 7.23 51.72
CA LEU A 219 12.76 7.13 50.43
C LEU A 219 12.48 5.80 49.74
N ALA A 220 12.55 4.67 50.45
CA ALA A 220 12.24 3.36 49.89
C ALA A 220 10.77 3.22 49.50
N SER A 221 9.86 3.86 50.23
CA SER A 221 8.44 3.95 49.84
C SER A 221 8.25 4.74 48.54
N ALA A 222 8.98 5.86 48.38
CA ALA A 222 8.95 6.61 47.13
C ALA A 222 9.53 5.80 45.95
N GLN A 223 10.60 5.04 46.18
CA GLN A 223 11.19 4.13 45.18
C GLN A 223 10.23 3.01 44.76
N GLU A 224 9.46 2.44 45.69
CA GLU A 224 8.44 1.44 45.37
C GLU A 224 7.35 2.02 44.45
N ILE A 225 6.87 3.23 44.74
CA ILE A 225 5.88 3.91 43.90
C ILE A 225 6.45 4.15 42.50
N ALA A 226 7.71 4.61 42.41
CA ALA A 226 8.38 4.81 41.13
C ALA A 226 8.53 3.49 40.34
N ALA A 227 8.96 2.42 40.98
CA ALA A 227 9.08 1.09 40.36
C ALA A 227 7.73 0.52 39.92
N THR A 228 6.66 0.77 40.69
CA THR A 228 5.30 0.36 40.33
C THR A 228 4.81 1.08 39.08
N ASN A 229 5.05 2.39 39.00
CA ASN A 229 4.71 3.19 37.82
C ASN A 229 5.52 2.74 36.59
N ASP A 230 6.83 2.47 36.75
CA ASP A 230 7.67 1.98 35.66
C ASP A 230 7.16 0.64 35.11
N LEU A 231 6.86 -0.33 35.99
CA LEU A 231 6.24 -1.60 35.60
C LEU A 231 4.93 -1.38 34.82
N GLN A 232 4.09 -0.45 35.26
CA GLN A 232 2.84 -0.14 34.58
C GLN A 232 3.08 0.45 33.18
N VAL A 233 4.04 1.36 33.02
CA VAL A 233 4.42 1.92 31.72
C VAL A 233 4.93 0.83 30.77
N LYS A 234 5.82 -0.06 31.26
CA LYS A 234 6.35 -1.17 30.46
C LYS A 234 5.25 -2.16 30.05
N ARG A 235 4.31 -2.47 30.94
CA ARG A 235 3.14 -3.31 30.61
C ARG A 235 2.25 -2.67 29.54
N ILE A 236 1.95 -1.38 29.66
CA ILE A 236 1.16 -0.67 28.65
C ILE A 236 1.88 -0.67 27.29
N ALA A 237 3.21 -0.52 27.27
CA ALA A 237 3.99 -0.60 26.03
C ALA A 237 3.91 -1.99 25.37
N LEU A 238 3.95 -3.06 26.16
CA LEU A 238 3.76 -4.43 25.67
C LEU A 238 2.32 -4.66 25.16
N ASP A 239 1.31 -4.21 25.91
CA ASP A 239 -0.10 -4.28 25.56
C ASP A 239 -0.37 -3.57 24.22
N GLN A 240 0.22 -2.40 24.01
CA GLN A 240 0.11 -1.63 22.77
C GLN A 240 0.73 -2.36 21.57
N LEU A 241 1.82 -3.09 21.79
CA LEU A 241 2.50 -3.82 20.71
C LEU A 241 1.72 -5.08 20.29
N VAL A 242 1.12 -5.77 21.26
CA VAL A 242 0.39 -7.03 21.04
C VAL A 242 -1.08 -6.78 20.67
N GLY A 243 -1.64 -5.64 21.06
CA GLY A 243 -3.06 -5.32 20.87
C GLY A 243 -4.00 -6.00 21.86
N ARG A 244 -3.46 -6.47 22.99
CA ARG A 244 -4.21 -7.10 24.08
C ARG A 244 -4.06 -6.25 25.34
N LYS A 245 -5.00 -6.38 26.27
CA LYS A 245 -4.95 -5.70 27.57
C LYS A 245 -4.49 -6.68 28.64
N ASP A 246 -3.74 -6.17 29.61
CA ASP A 246 -3.31 -6.88 30.80
C ASP A 246 -2.47 -8.13 30.48
N VAL A 247 -1.61 -8.03 29.46
CA VAL A 247 -0.70 -9.12 29.08
C VAL A 247 0.28 -9.36 30.21
N THR A 248 0.36 -10.62 30.65
CA THR A 248 1.27 -11.03 31.72
C THR A 248 2.32 -12.00 31.15
N PRO A 249 3.57 -11.54 30.92
CA PRO A 249 4.67 -12.38 30.44
C PRO A 249 4.94 -13.59 31.34
N SER A 250 5.25 -14.74 30.74
CA SER A 250 5.80 -15.86 31.49
C SER A 250 7.16 -15.56 32.12
N PRO A 251 7.37 -15.83 33.42
CA PRO A 251 8.66 -15.64 34.04
C PRO A 251 9.69 -16.62 33.46
N LEU A 252 10.96 -16.23 33.51
CA LEU A 252 12.05 -17.10 33.08
C LEU A 252 12.23 -18.27 34.05
N LEU A 253 12.48 -19.47 33.49
CA LEU A 253 12.89 -20.61 34.29
C LEU A 253 14.25 -20.31 34.94
N THR A 254 14.33 -20.46 36.26
CA THR A 254 15.57 -20.31 37.02
C THR A 254 16.17 -21.69 37.30
N PRO A 255 17.46 -21.94 37.01
CA PRO A 255 18.46 -21.01 36.46
C PRO A 255 18.32 -20.82 34.93
N ALA A 256 18.48 -19.58 34.46
CA ALA A 256 18.52 -19.28 33.04
C ALA A 256 19.89 -19.69 32.47
N ASN A 257 19.95 -20.85 31.81
CA ASN A 257 21.14 -21.28 31.07
C ASN A 257 21.11 -20.60 29.69
N LEU A 258 21.67 -19.38 29.60
CA LEU A 258 21.84 -18.68 28.34
C LEU A 258 23.16 -19.12 27.73
N ASP A 259 23.10 -19.72 26.54
CA ASP A 259 24.31 -20.02 25.78
C ASP A 259 25.06 -18.72 25.48
N ALA A 260 26.38 -18.74 25.61
CA ALA A 260 27.21 -17.62 25.19
C ALA A 260 27.02 -17.39 23.68
N LEU A 261 26.93 -16.11 23.28
CA LEU A 261 26.90 -15.73 21.86
C LEU A 261 28.18 -16.24 21.18
N ALA A 262 28.09 -17.29 20.37
CA ALA A 262 29.12 -17.63 19.38
C ALA A 262 28.95 -16.65 18.20
N PRO A 263 30.01 -15.99 17.70
CA PRO A 263 31.23 -16.62 17.21
C PRO A 263 32.55 -15.92 17.61
N GLY A 264 33.65 -16.67 17.44
CA GLY A 264 35.00 -16.26 17.84
C GLY A 264 35.75 -15.34 16.87
N GLN A 265 35.17 -14.95 15.71
CA GLN A 265 35.83 -14.09 14.70
C GLN A 265 34.85 -13.14 13.97
N MET A 266 35.36 -11.98 13.53
CA MET A 266 34.58 -10.97 12.81
C MET A 266 34.09 -11.43 11.42
N ASP A 267 34.87 -12.26 10.74
CA ASP A 267 34.56 -12.75 9.40
C ASP A 267 33.30 -13.63 9.36
N ASP A 268 33.01 -14.38 10.44
CA ASP A 268 31.80 -15.20 10.55
C ASP A 268 30.53 -14.35 10.54
N TRP A 269 30.57 -13.18 11.19
CA TRP A 269 29.46 -12.23 11.19
C TRP A 269 29.27 -11.56 9.82
N VAL A 270 30.37 -11.22 9.15
CA VAL A 270 30.34 -10.65 7.79
C VAL A 270 29.76 -11.67 6.79
N ALA A 271 30.18 -12.94 6.89
CA ALA A 271 29.66 -14.01 6.07
C ALA A 271 28.14 -14.20 6.28
N GLN A 272 27.65 -14.13 7.52
CA GLN A 272 26.21 -14.20 7.81
C GLN A 272 25.42 -13.02 7.21
N THR A 273 26.06 -11.86 7.03
CA THR A 273 25.39 -10.65 6.49
C THR A 273 24.88 -10.84 5.07
N SER A 274 25.49 -11.76 4.28
CA SER A 274 25.03 -12.12 2.94
C SER A 274 23.59 -12.70 2.91
N SER A 275 23.15 -13.28 4.02
CA SER A 275 21.78 -13.80 4.18
C SER A 275 20.79 -12.75 4.70
N SER A 276 21.27 -11.54 5.03
CA SER A 276 20.44 -10.48 5.60
C SER A 276 19.40 -9.97 4.58
N PRO A 277 18.13 -9.80 5.00
CA PRO A 277 17.09 -9.20 4.16
C PRO A 277 17.46 -7.81 3.63
N VAL A 278 18.25 -7.04 4.37
CA VAL A 278 18.70 -5.70 3.97
C VAL A 278 19.65 -5.77 2.77
N VAL A 279 20.56 -6.74 2.77
CA VAL A 279 21.49 -6.97 1.66
C VAL A 279 20.73 -7.50 0.44
N ARG A 280 19.81 -8.45 0.65
CA ARG A 280 18.90 -8.95 -0.40
C ARG A 280 18.15 -7.80 -1.09
N LYS A 281 17.59 -6.86 -0.31
CA LYS A 281 16.90 -5.68 -0.85
C LYS A 281 17.82 -4.81 -1.69
N ALA A 282 19.05 -4.58 -1.24
CA ALA A 282 20.03 -3.79 -1.99
C ALA A 282 20.45 -4.47 -3.31
N GLU A 283 20.65 -5.79 -3.29
CA GLU A 283 20.95 -6.57 -4.50
C GLU A 283 19.80 -6.52 -5.51
N VAL A 284 18.57 -6.63 -5.05
CA VAL A 284 17.37 -6.48 -5.89
C VAL A 284 17.28 -5.06 -6.45
N GLY A 285 17.58 -4.04 -5.66
CA GLY A 285 17.67 -2.65 -6.12
C GLY A 285 18.66 -2.47 -7.27
N LEU A 286 19.83 -3.13 -7.20
CA LEU A 286 20.80 -3.16 -8.30
C LEU A 286 20.24 -3.85 -9.56
N LYS A 287 19.51 -4.96 -9.40
CA LYS A 287 18.85 -5.65 -10.54
C LYS A 287 17.78 -4.78 -11.19
N VAL A 288 16.94 -4.11 -10.39
CA VAL A 288 15.94 -3.15 -10.90
C VAL A 288 16.60 -2.02 -11.68
N ALA A 289 17.68 -1.44 -11.16
CA ALA A 289 18.41 -0.38 -11.86
C ALA A 289 18.99 -0.85 -13.20
N LYS A 290 19.52 -2.08 -13.27
CA LYS A 290 19.98 -2.68 -14.53
C LYS A 290 18.83 -2.89 -15.53
N LEU A 291 17.68 -3.39 -15.06
CA LEU A 291 16.50 -3.57 -15.89
C LEU A 291 15.94 -2.24 -16.42
N GLU A 292 16.02 -1.15 -15.67
CA GLU A 292 15.65 0.18 -16.18
C GLU A 292 16.55 0.65 -17.33
N ILE A 293 17.85 0.35 -17.29
CA ILE A 293 18.77 0.62 -18.41
C ILE A 293 18.37 -0.23 -19.63
N ASP A 294 18.08 -1.52 -19.44
CA ASP A 294 17.69 -2.41 -20.53
C ASP A 294 16.33 -2.03 -21.14
N LYS A 295 15.39 -1.56 -20.32
CA LYS A 295 14.10 -1.01 -20.74
C LYS A 295 14.26 0.30 -21.53
N ALA A 296 15.16 1.20 -21.11
CA ALA A 296 15.47 2.39 -21.87
C ALA A 296 16.07 2.04 -23.25
N LYS A 297 16.99 1.07 -23.31
CA LYS A 297 17.54 0.54 -24.57
C LYS A 297 16.48 -0.16 -25.42
N ALA A 298 15.51 -0.84 -24.79
CA ALA A 298 14.40 -1.53 -25.46
C ALA A 298 13.51 -0.59 -26.29
N GLY A 299 13.51 0.72 -26.00
CA GLY A 299 12.75 1.71 -26.75
C GLY A 299 13.13 1.84 -28.24
N ASN A 300 14.31 1.35 -28.64
CA ASN A 300 14.75 1.32 -30.04
C ASN A 300 14.50 -0.03 -30.74
N TRP A 301 13.92 -1.00 -30.06
CA TRP A 301 13.68 -2.32 -30.64
C TRP A 301 12.35 -2.34 -31.41
N PRO A 302 12.26 -3.10 -32.51
CA PRO A 302 11.00 -3.30 -33.20
C PRO A 302 9.98 -3.98 -32.28
N THR A 303 8.74 -3.51 -32.31
CA THR A 303 7.60 -4.11 -31.65
C THR A 303 6.68 -4.77 -32.67
N LEU A 304 6.27 -6.01 -32.43
CA LEU A 304 5.36 -6.78 -33.28
C LEU A 304 4.07 -7.06 -32.53
N ASP A 305 2.94 -6.61 -33.08
CA ASP A 305 1.61 -6.76 -32.50
C ASP A 305 0.67 -7.50 -33.47
N ALA A 306 -0.13 -8.44 -32.96
CA ALA A 306 -1.28 -8.97 -33.67
C ALA A 306 -2.50 -8.10 -33.38
N VAL A 307 -3.19 -7.65 -34.42
CA VAL A 307 -4.36 -6.77 -34.32
C VAL A 307 -5.55 -7.40 -35.03
N ALA A 308 -6.71 -7.32 -34.40
CA ALA A 308 -7.97 -7.70 -35.01
C ALA A 308 -9.02 -6.62 -34.73
N ASN A 309 -9.79 -6.24 -35.73
CA ASN A 309 -10.82 -5.22 -35.61
C ASN A 309 -12.10 -5.68 -36.32
N LEU A 310 -13.22 -5.55 -35.62
CA LEU A 310 -14.56 -5.74 -36.16
C LEU A 310 -15.36 -4.48 -35.87
N SER A 311 -15.71 -3.72 -36.89
CA SER A 311 -16.44 -2.47 -36.73
C SER A 311 -17.60 -2.37 -37.70
N ARG A 312 -18.73 -1.88 -37.21
CA ARG A 312 -19.88 -1.48 -38.02
C ARG A 312 -20.00 0.03 -37.98
N SER A 313 -20.05 0.66 -39.15
CA SER A 313 -20.29 2.09 -39.29
C SER A 313 -21.57 2.34 -40.08
N LYS A 314 -22.31 3.36 -39.66
CA LYS A 314 -23.47 3.89 -40.36
C LYS A 314 -23.27 5.38 -40.55
N ILE A 315 -23.29 5.80 -41.81
CA ILE A 315 -23.13 7.19 -42.21
C ILE A 315 -24.47 7.64 -42.79
N ASP A 316 -25.10 8.60 -42.11
CA ASP A 316 -26.30 9.28 -42.58
C ASP A 316 -25.87 10.65 -43.12
N SER A 317 -25.90 10.84 -44.44
CA SER A 317 -25.51 12.08 -45.12
C SER A 317 -26.71 12.84 -45.67
N SER A 318 -26.83 14.12 -45.35
CA SER A 318 -27.81 15.04 -45.94
C SER A 318 -27.14 15.84 -47.06
N SER A 319 -27.01 15.22 -48.23
CA SER A 319 -26.65 15.89 -49.48
C SER A 319 -27.85 15.87 -50.45
N VAL A 320 -27.69 16.39 -51.66
CA VAL A 320 -28.74 16.40 -52.72
C VAL A 320 -29.28 15.00 -53.01
N GLN A 321 -28.47 13.97 -52.79
CA GLN A 321 -28.97 12.62 -52.54
C GLN A 321 -28.69 12.27 -51.07
N ALA A 322 -29.75 12.25 -50.27
CA ALA A 322 -29.66 11.74 -48.91
C ALA A 322 -29.34 10.24 -49.00
N THR A 323 -28.16 9.84 -48.56
CA THR A 323 -27.71 8.45 -48.62
C THR A 323 -27.36 7.99 -47.22
N THR A 324 -28.02 6.92 -46.80
CA THR A 324 -27.61 6.14 -45.64
C THR A 324 -26.72 5.01 -46.13
N THR A 325 -25.45 5.04 -45.78
CA THR A 325 -24.51 3.94 -46.05
C THR A 325 -24.21 3.22 -44.75
N SER A 326 -24.35 1.90 -44.74
CA SER A 326 -23.91 1.09 -43.61
C SER A 326 -22.93 0.02 -44.09
N GLY A 327 -21.81 -0.12 -43.37
CA GLY A 327 -20.78 -1.10 -43.67
C GLY A 327 -20.38 -1.86 -42.42
N THR A 328 -19.99 -3.12 -42.60
CA THR A 328 -19.29 -3.90 -41.58
C THR A 328 -17.91 -4.22 -42.11
N THR A 329 -16.88 -3.86 -41.35
CA THR A 329 -15.48 -4.12 -41.68
C THR A 329 -14.92 -5.06 -40.63
N ALA A 330 -14.37 -6.18 -41.08
CA ALA A 330 -13.59 -7.09 -40.26
C ALA A 330 -12.17 -7.16 -40.83
N SER A 331 -11.17 -7.00 -39.99
CA SER A 331 -9.76 -7.11 -40.38
C SER A 331 -8.97 -7.85 -39.31
N VAL A 332 -7.99 -8.64 -39.75
CA VAL A 332 -6.97 -9.26 -38.92
C VAL A 332 -5.64 -8.97 -39.59
N GLY A 333 -4.65 -8.58 -38.81
CA GLY A 333 -3.34 -8.21 -39.31
C GLY A 333 -2.26 -8.30 -38.25
N VAL A 334 -1.02 -8.11 -38.70
CA VAL A 334 0.15 -7.99 -37.84
C VAL A 334 0.78 -6.63 -38.12
N GLU A 335 1.09 -5.89 -37.07
CA GLU A 335 1.67 -4.55 -37.13
C GLU A 335 3.10 -4.62 -36.57
N LEU A 336 4.06 -4.26 -37.41
CA LEU A 336 5.46 -4.07 -37.02
C LEU A 336 5.73 -2.57 -36.90
N ASN A 337 6.06 -2.12 -35.68
CA ASN A 337 6.43 -0.74 -35.42
C ASN A 337 7.91 -0.68 -35.00
N MET A 338 8.70 0.14 -35.69
CA MET A 338 10.13 0.32 -35.41
C MET A 338 10.48 1.81 -35.53
N PRO A 339 10.82 2.50 -34.43
CA PRO A 339 11.24 3.88 -34.50
C PRO A 339 12.62 3.98 -35.16
N LEU A 340 12.69 4.59 -36.35
CA LEU A 340 13.96 4.80 -37.06
C LEU A 340 14.75 6.00 -36.51
N TYR A 341 14.03 7.02 -36.02
CA TYR A 341 14.61 8.21 -35.43
C TYR A 341 13.65 8.79 -34.39
N ALA A 342 14.10 8.88 -33.14
CA ALA A 342 13.31 9.38 -32.00
C ALA A 342 13.80 10.75 -31.51
N GLY A 343 14.45 11.56 -32.36
CA GLY A 343 14.88 12.91 -31.99
C GLY A 343 15.87 12.99 -30.81
N GLY A 344 16.62 11.93 -30.55
CA GLY A 344 17.54 11.83 -29.40
C GLY A 344 16.90 11.40 -28.08
N ALA A 345 15.57 11.23 -28.01
CA ALA A 345 14.86 10.87 -26.78
C ALA A 345 15.39 9.57 -26.15
N ILE A 346 15.58 8.52 -26.96
CA ILE A 346 16.06 7.21 -26.48
C ILE A 346 17.49 7.29 -25.93
N GLN A 347 18.36 8.07 -26.57
CA GLN A 347 19.72 8.29 -26.08
C GLN A 347 19.68 9.01 -24.73
N ASN A 348 18.89 10.09 -24.63
CA ASN A 348 18.72 10.84 -23.40
C ASN A 348 18.14 9.99 -22.25
N ASP A 349 17.16 9.14 -22.53
CA ASP A 349 16.56 8.24 -21.53
C ASP A 349 17.57 7.17 -21.06
N THR A 350 18.41 6.68 -21.96
CA THR A 350 19.51 5.75 -21.60
C THR A 350 20.57 6.45 -20.75
N PHE A 351 20.93 7.70 -21.07
CA PHE A 351 21.85 8.50 -20.27
C PHE A 351 21.28 8.81 -18.88
N ILE A 352 19.99 9.18 -18.78
CA ILE A 352 19.31 9.46 -17.51
C ILE A 352 19.23 8.20 -16.65
N SER A 353 18.81 7.06 -17.21
CA SER A 353 18.71 5.79 -16.47
C SER A 353 20.09 5.29 -15.99
N THR A 354 21.12 5.43 -16.82
CA THR A 354 22.51 5.12 -16.43
C THR A 354 23.02 6.07 -15.35
N GLY A 355 22.73 7.37 -15.47
CA GLY A 355 23.08 8.39 -14.48
C GLY A 355 22.38 8.18 -13.14
N LEU A 356 21.07 7.90 -13.12
CA LEU A 356 20.32 7.56 -11.92
C LEU A 356 20.85 6.27 -11.28
N GLY A 357 21.16 5.25 -12.08
CA GLY A 357 21.70 3.98 -11.57
C GLY A 357 23.06 4.14 -10.86
N ILE A 358 23.89 5.10 -11.30
CA ILE A 358 25.15 5.44 -10.63
C ILE A 358 24.91 6.23 -9.34
N THR A 359 23.91 7.12 -9.31
CA THR A 359 23.58 7.92 -8.11
C THR A 359 22.92 7.08 -7.01
N PHE A 360 22.07 6.11 -7.34
CA PHE A 360 21.48 5.19 -6.33
C PHE A 360 22.48 4.15 -5.80
N GLY A 361 23.56 3.86 -6.53
CA GLY A 361 24.65 2.98 -6.08
C GLY A 361 25.69 3.66 -5.19
N ARG A 362 25.66 5.00 -5.07
CA ARG A 362 26.55 5.78 -4.21
C ARG A 362 25.73 6.36 -3.08
N GLY A 363 25.75 5.69 -1.92
CA GLY A 363 25.13 6.18 -0.70
C GLY A 363 25.80 7.46 -0.23
N ASP A 364 25.45 8.60 -0.83
CA ASP A 364 25.79 9.93 -0.34
C ASP A 364 24.48 10.64 0.04
N SER A 365 24.27 10.72 1.36
CA SER A 365 23.33 11.63 2.00
C SER A 365 23.68 13.07 1.61
N GLY A 366 22.94 13.65 0.66
CA GLY A 366 23.14 15.03 0.23
C GLY A 366 21.84 15.63 -0.28
N ALA A 367 21.34 16.64 0.43
CA ALA A 367 20.10 17.35 0.20
C ALA A 367 19.88 17.79 -1.26
N TYR A 368 18.74 17.41 -1.84
CA TYR A 368 18.22 18.05 -3.05
C TYR A 368 17.46 19.33 -2.65
N THR A 369 18.18 20.44 -2.60
CA THR A 369 17.58 21.78 -2.70
C THR A 369 17.19 22.02 -4.16
N GLY A 370 15.89 22.11 -4.42
CA GLY A 370 15.36 22.53 -5.71
C GLY A 370 15.73 23.98 -6.01
N ALA A 371 16.61 24.19 -6.99
CA ALA A 371 16.90 25.50 -7.55
C ALA A 371 16.30 25.60 -8.96
N SER A 372 15.17 26.29 -9.05
CA SER A 372 14.53 26.71 -10.30
C SER A 372 15.43 27.70 -11.04
N GLY A 373 16.11 27.25 -12.10
CA GLY A 373 16.88 28.13 -12.99
C GLY A 373 16.01 28.74 -14.09
N ARG A 374 15.48 29.95 -13.85
CA ARG A 374 14.97 30.83 -14.93
C ARG A 374 16.15 31.28 -15.80
N ARG A 375 16.05 31.10 -17.11
CA ARG A 375 17.00 31.66 -18.10
C ARG A 375 16.90 33.20 -18.15
N PRO A 376 18.02 33.95 -18.22
CA PRO A 376 17.99 35.38 -18.49
C PRO A 376 17.84 35.66 -20.01
N PRO A 377 17.30 36.82 -20.41
CA PRO A 377 17.08 37.17 -21.82
C PRO A 377 18.39 37.64 -22.50
N PRO A 378 18.49 37.55 -23.84
CA PRO A 378 19.72 37.88 -24.56
C PRO A 378 19.97 39.40 -24.64
N PRO A 379 21.23 39.83 -24.77
CA PRO A 379 21.60 41.24 -24.80
C PRO A 379 21.19 41.90 -26.13
N ARG A 380 20.61 43.11 -26.04
CA ARG A 380 20.47 44.01 -27.19
C ARG A 380 21.86 44.54 -27.57
N LYS A 381 22.22 44.40 -28.85
CA LYS A 381 23.36 45.08 -29.49
C LYS A 381 22.91 46.44 -30.05
N PRO A 382 23.87 47.37 -30.25
CA PRO A 382 23.70 48.81 -30.01
C PRO A 382 22.70 49.51 -30.92
#